data_AF-A0A8J6ZUT4-F1
#
_entry.id   AF-A0A8J6ZUT4-F1
#
_cell.length_a   1.000
_cell.length_b   1.000
_cell.length_c   1.000
_cell.angle_alpha   90.00
_cell.angle_beta   90.00
_cell.angle_gamma   90.00
#
_symmetry.space_group_name_H-M   'P 1'
#
loop_
_entity.id
_entity.type
_entity.pdbx_description
1 polymer ?
#
loop_
_entity_poly.entity_id
_entity_poly.type
_entity_poly.pdbx_seq_one_letter_code
_entity_poly.pdbx_strand_id
1 'polypeptide(L)'
;MKNNPHLGSDALAFIQGIVPDTPETRRVEQQELFRLALTQAMREIRKQAGLTQEQLAERLGVGQSWVSKLESVNNDHTFESIITYLDALGAKLELSIILGEEIISVNSKDTATGGIFFKKN
;
A
#
# COMPACT_ATOMS: atom_id res chain seq x y z
N MET A 1 1.74 23.48 29.74
CA MET A 1 1.99 22.65 28.54
C MET A 1 3.37 22.03 28.73
N LYS A 2 3.50 20.69 28.80
CA LYS A 2 4.81 20.04 29.01
C LYS A 2 5.61 20.14 27.71
N ASN A 3 6.79 20.76 27.76
CA ASN A 3 7.74 20.82 26.65
C ASN A 3 8.12 19.39 26.26
N ASN A 4 7.73 18.95 25.06
CA ASN A 4 8.18 17.68 24.51
C ASN A 4 9.62 17.88 24.00
N PRO A 5 10.65 17.30 24.62
CA PRO A 5 12.06 17.57 24.31
C PRO A 5 12.50 17.09 22.92
N HIS A 6 11.62 16.40 22.19
CA HIS A 6 11.86 15.86 20.85
C HIS A 6 11.19 16.65 19.73
N LEU A 7 10.60 17.82 20.05
CA LEU A 7 10.00 18.71 19.04
C LEU A 7 11.13 19.39 18.23
N GLY A 8 11.63 18.71 17.20
CA GLY A 8 12.73 19.15 16.34
C GLY A 8 13.84 18.11 16.11
N SER A 9 13.82 16.98 16.82
CA SER A 9 14.67 15.82 16.49
C SER A 9 14.01 14.99 15.38
N ASP A 10 14.81 14.36 14.53
CA ASP A 10 14.32 13.37 13.57
C ASP A 10 13.57 12.26 14.32
N ALA A 11 12.24 12.30 14.24
CA ALA A 11 11.36 11.37 14.94
C ALA A 11 11.61 9.93 14.48
N LEU A 12 12.01 9.74 13.21
CA LEU A 12 12.36 8.42 12.69
C LEU A 12 13.68 7.93 13.28
N ALA A 13 14.71 8.77 13.34
CA ALA A 13 15.98 8.42 13.95
C ALA A 13 15.83 8.06 15.45
N PHE A 14 14.96 8.77 16.18
CA PHE A 14 14.65 8.45 17.57
C PHE A 14 13.93 7.11 17.72
N ILE A 15 12.92 6.85 16.88
CA ILE A 15 12.21 5.56 16.86
C ILE A 15 13.18 4.42 16.56
N GLN A 16 14.06 4.59 15.56
CA GLN A 16 15.09 3.61 15.20
C GLN A 16 16.09 3.34 16.34
N GLY A 17 16.35 4.33 17.20
CA GLY A 17 17.22 4.17 18.36
C GLY A 17 16.58 3.42 19.55
N ILE A 18 15.26 3.26 19.56
CA ILE A 18 14.51 2.61 20.65
C ILE A 18 13.94 1.25 20.24
N VAL A 19 13.54 1.12 18.97
CA VAL A 19 13.02 -0.13 18.42
C VAL A 19 14.20 -1.04 18.10
N PRO A 20 14.32 -2.22 18.73
CA PRO A 20 15.41 -3.13 18.43
C PRO A 20 15.30 -3.65 16.99
N ASP A 21 16.44 -3.76 16.29
CA ASP A 21 16.49 -4.36 14.94
C ASP A 21 16.45 -5.89 15.03
N THR A 22 15.24 -6.45 14.99
CA THR A 22 14.98 -7.89 15.00
C THR A 22 14.24 -8.30 13.73
N PRO A 23 14.25 -9.58 13.35
CA PRO A 23 13.45 -10.06 12.22
C PRO A 23 11.96 -9.70 12.35
N GLU A 24 11.41 -9.66 13.57
CA GLU A 24 10.02 -9.32 13.85
C GLU A 24 9.76 -7.83 13.61
N THR A 25 10.62 -6.95 14.13
CA THR A 25 10.45 -5.50 13.94
C THR A 25 10.64 -5.08 12.49
N ARG A 26 11.59 -5.69 11.77
CA ARG A 26 11.77 -5.49 10.31
C ARG A 26 10.54 -5.90 9.50
N ARG A 27 9.89 -7.03 9.86
CA ARG A 27 8.66 -7.48 9.17
C ARG A 27 7.50 -6.50 9.39
N VAL A 28 7.31 -6.05 10.62
CA VAL A 28 6.26 -5.08 10.96
C VAL A 28 6.52 -3.76 10.23
N GLU A 29 7.76 -3.25 10.26
CA GLU A 29 8.14 -2.04 9.54
C GLU A 29 7.88 -2.17 8.03
N GLN A 30 8.34 -3.25 7.40
CA GLN A 30 8.07 -3.52 5.98
C GLN A 30 6.57 -3.54 5.67
N GLN A 31 5.77 -4.25 6.47
CA GLN A 31 4.32 -4.32 6.30
C GLN A 31 3.67 -2.93 6.39
N GLU A 32 4.08 -2.11 7.36
CA GLU A 32 3.54 -0.76 7.55
C GLU A 32 3.94 0.20 6.42
N LEU A 33 5.18 0.12 5.95
CA LEU A 33 5.64 0.91 4.81
C LEU A 33 4.87 0.55 3.53
N PHE A 34 4.67 -0.74 3.26
CA PHE A 34 3.86 -1.18 2.11
C PHE A 34 2.40 -0.72 2.23
N ARG A 35 1.81 -0.80 3.42
CA ARG A 35 0.44 -0.33 3.68
C ARG A 35 0.32 1.17 3.42
N LEU A 36 1.23 1.97 3.97
CA LEU A 36 1.31 3.41 3.74
C LEU A 36 1.43 3.74 2.24
N ALA A 37 2.38 3.10 1.55
CA ALA A 37 2.63 3.34 0.13
C ALA A 37 1.40 3.01 -0.72
N LEU A 38 0.76 1.87 -0.47
CA LEU A 38 -0.40 1.42 -1.23
C LEU A 38 -1.62 2.34 -0.98
N THR A 39 -1.91 2.66 0.28
CA THR A 39 -2.99 3.59 0.64
C THR A 39 -2.78 4.96 -0.02
N GLN A 40 -1.54 5.47 -0.03
CA GLN A 40 -1.23 6.74 -0.68
C GLN A 40 -1.40 6.67 -2.21
N ALA A 41 -0.94 5.59 -2.84
CA ALA A 41 -1.08 5.39 -4.28
C ALA A 41 -2.56 5.32 -4.69
N MET A 42 -3.38 4.55 -3.97
CA MET A 42 -4.82 4.43 -4.23
C MET A 42 -5.52 5.79 -4.15
N ARG A 43 -5.25 6.56 -3.08
CA ARG A 43 -5.76 7.93 -2.90
C ARG A 43 -5.42 8.83 -4.07
N GLU A 44 -4.18 8.76 -4.53
CA GLU A 44 -3.67 9.60 -5.60
C GLU A 44 -4.32 9.23 -6.94
N ILE A 45 -4.43 7.94 -7.27
CA ILE A 45 -5.11 7.46 -8.47
C ILE A 45 -6.59 7.91 -8.48
N ARG A 46 -7.30 7.80 -7.36
CA ARG A 46 -8.69 8.31 -7.27
C ARG A 46 -8.76 9.81 -7.50
N LYS A 47 -7.86 10.60 -6.91
CA LYS A 47 -7.82 12.05 -7.10
C LYS A 47 -7.53 12.42 -8.55
N GLN A 48 -6.62 11.70 -9.21
CA GLN A 48 -6.33 11.89 -10.64
C GLN A 48 -7.52 11.54 -11.53
N ALA A 49 -8.35 10.58 -11.11
CA ALA A 49 -9.64 10.30 -11.74
C ALA A 49 -10.72 11.36 -11.46
N GLY A 50 -10.44 12.38 -10.63
CA GLY A 50 -11.37 13.47 -10.32
C GLY A 50 -12.53 13.08 -9.41
N LEU A 51 -12.45 11.94 -8.72
CA LEU A 51 -13.54 11.39 -7.90
C LEU A 51 -13.37 11.72 -6.43
N THR A 52 -14.46 12.03 -5.73
CA THR A 52 -14.51 11.97 -4.25
C THR A 52 -14.58 10.53 -3.77
N GLN A 53 -14.39 10.30 -2.46
CA GLN A 53 -14.56 8.97 -1.88
C GLN A 53 -16.00 8.46 -2.03
N GLU A 54 -16.99 9.35 -1.92
CA GLU A 54 -18.40 9.04 -2.07
C GLU A 54 -18.75 8.67 -3.52
N GLN A 55 -18.24 9.42 -4.50
CA GLN A 55 -18.44 9.10 -5.93
C GLN A 55 -17.81 7.77 -6.33
N LEU A 56 -16.62 7.46 -5.81
CA LEU A 56 -16.02 6.13 -6.03
C LEU A 56 -16.86 5.03 -5.39
N ALA A 57 -17.38 5.26 -4.19
CA ALA A 57 -18.25 4.31 -3.50
C ALA A 57 -19.56 4.06 -4.26
N GLU A 58 -20.19 5.11 -4.78
CA GLU A 58 -21.38 5.03 -5.63
C GLU A 58 -21.10 4.20 -6.89
N ARG A 59 -19.97 4.46 -7.57
CA ARG A 59 -19.56 3.67 -8.75
C ARG A 59 -19.39 2.19 -8.45
N LEU A 60 -18.94 1.87 -7.24
CA LEU A 60 -18.73 0.51 -6.74
C LEU A 60 -20.00 -0.14 -6.16
N GLY A 61 -21.08 0.61 -5.95
CA GLY A 61 -22.27 0.11 -5.26
C GLY A 61 -22.04 -0.22 -3.78
N VAL A 62 -21.07 0.44 -3.13
CA VAL A 62 -20.72 0.25 -1.71
C VAL A 62 -20.93 1.54 -0.91
N GLY A 63 -20.84 1.48 0.41
CA GLY A 63 -20.87 2.67 1.26
C GLY A 63 -19.54 3.46 1.22
N GLN A 64 -19.60 4.79 1.35
CA GLN A 64 -18.40 5.65 1.45
C GLN A 64 -17.41 5.19 2.54
N SER A 65 -17.92 4.59 3.62
CA SER A 65 -17.10 4.02 4.70
C SER A 65 -16.18 2.89 4.24
N TRP A 66 -16.55 2.16 3.18
CA TRP A 66 -15.69 1.15 2.57
C TRP A 66 -14.46 1.81 1.93
N VAL A 67 -14.67 2.82 1.07
CA VAL A 67 -13.58 3.60 0.44
C VAL A 67 -12.71 4.29 1.49
N SER A 68 -13.33 4.89 2.51
CA SER A 68 -12.60 5.54 3.62
C SER A 68 -11.69 4.57 4.38
N LYS A 69 -12.15 3.34 4.63
CA LYS A 69 -11.32 2.30 5.27
C LYS A 69 -10.12 1.94 4.41
N LEU A 70 -10.32 1.77 3.10
CA LEU A 70 -9.22 1.46 2.17
C LEU A 70 -8.26 2.63 1.95
N GLU A 71 -8.66 3.85 2.30
CA GLU A 71 -7.81 5.04 2.23
C GLU A 71 -7.21 5.44 3.58
N SER A 72 -7.33 4.55 4.57
CA SER A 72 -6.88 4.77 5.94
C SER A 72 -5.78 3.79 6.33
N VAL A 73 -4.67 4.34 6.83
CA VAL A 73 -3.53 3.59 7.37
C VAL A 73 -3.85 2.95 8.72
N ASN A 74 -5.10 2.87 9.15
CA ASN A 74 -5.46 2.19 10.40
C ASN A 74 -6.29 0.93 10.16
N ASN A 75 -6.57 0.58 8.90
CA ASN A 75 -7.34 -0.60 8.55
C ASN A 75 -6.51 -1.54 7.68
N ASP A 76 -6.80 -2.83 7.81
CA ASP A 76 -6.26 -3.84 6.90
C ASP A 76 -7.01 -3.83 5.58
N HIS A 77 -6.27 -4.17 4.53
CA HIS A 77 -6.78 -4.24 3.17
C HIS A 77 -6.69 -5.70 2.72
N THR A 78 -7.79 -6.26 2.22
CA THR A 78 -7.70 -7.55 1.54
C THR A 78 -7.22 -7.30 0.11
N PHE A 79 -6.51 -8.28 -0.46
CA PHE A 79 -6.12 -8.22 -1.87
C PHE A 79 -7.34 -7.97 -2.78
N GLU A 80 -8.45 -8.66 -2.51
CA GLU A 80 -9.70 -8.48 -3.23
C GLU A 80 -10.21 -7.03 -3.19
N SER A 81 -10.16 -6.38 -2.02
CA SER A 81 -10.65 -5.01 -1.87
C SER A 81 -9.76 -4.01 -2.61
N ILE A 82 -8.44 -4.21 -2.59
CA ILE A 82 -7.48 -3.41 -3.36
C ILE A 82 -7.74 -3.55 -4.87
N ILE A 83 -7.87 -4.78 -5.36
CA ILE A 83 -8.13 -5.04 -6.79
C ILE A 83 -9.46 -4.42 -7.22
N THR A 84 -10.52 -4.61 -6.44
CA THR A 84 -11.84 -4.03 -6.71
C THR A 84 -11.79 -2.50 -6.78
N TYR A 85 -11.08 -1.87 -5.85
CA TYR A 85 -10.89 -0.42 -5.83
C TYR A 85 -10.16 0.07 -7.09
N LEU A 86 -9.05 -0.59 -7.46
CA LEU A 86 -8.24 -0.20 -8.61
C LEU A 86 -8.99 -0.44 -9.93
N ASP A 87 -9.74 -1.54 -10.04
CA ASP A 87 -10.55 -1.87 -11.21
C ASP A 87 -11.63 -0.81 -11.46
N ALA A 88 -12.30 -0.33 -10.40
CA ALA A 88 -13.25 0.77 -10.50
C ALA A 88 -12.62 2.10 -10.95
N LEU A 89 -11.29 2.22 -10.92
CA LEU A 89 -10.55 3.37 -11.44
C LEU A 89 -9.90 3.07 -12.81
N GLY A 90 -10.09 1.86 -13.37
CA GLY A 90 -9.43 1.41 -14.59
C GLY A 90 -7.93 1.13 -14.42
N ALA A 91 -7.46 1.02 -13.16
CA ALA A 91 -6.08 0.73 -12.81
C ALA A 91 -5.87 -0.77 -12.57
N LYS A 92 -4.61 -1.20 -12.64
CA LYS A 92 -4.21 -2.59 -12.39
C LYS A 92 -3.09 -2.63 -11.36
N LEU A 93 -3.07 -3.68 -10.54
CA LEU A 93 -1.98 -3.94 -9.61
C LEU A 93 -0.95 -4.87 -10.27
N GLU A 94 0.30 -4.43 -10.29
CA GLU A 94 1.46 -5.24 -10.63
C GLU A 94 2.43 -5.22 -9.44
N LEU A 95 2.99 -6.39 -9.11
CA LEU A 95 3.94 -6.54 -8.01
C LEU A 95 5.27 -7.04 -8.54
N SER A 96 6.35 -6.74 -7.83
CA SER A 96 7.68 -7.27 -8.11
C SER A 96 8.25 -7.86 -6.82
N ILE A 97 8.81 -9.07 -6.92
CA ILE A 97 9.49 -9.76 -5.83
C ILE A 97 10.99 -9.78 -6.16
N ILE A 98 11.82 -9.37 -5.21
CA ILE A 98 13.27 -9.37 -5.35
C ILE A 98 13.82 -10.63 -4.69
N LEU A 99 14.55 -11.45 -5.45
CA LEU A 99 15.24 -12.65 -4.97
C LEU A 99 16.72 -12.57 -5.38
N GLY A 100 17.56 -12.09 -4.46
CA GLY A 100 18.95 -11.77 -4.79
C GLY A 100 19.03 -10.63 -5.80
N GLU A 101 19.60 -10.89 -6.97
CA GLU A 101 19.66 -9.93 -8.10
C GLU A 101 18.49 -10.09 -9.08
N GLU A 102 17.61 -11.08 -8.89
CA GLU A 102 16.49 -11.36 -9.79
C GLU A 102 15.25 -10.56 -9.39
N ILE A 103 14.56 -9.99 -10.38
CA ILE A 103 13.25 -9.36 -10.21
C ILE A 103 12.19 -10.24 -10.85
N ILE A 104 11.26 -10.70 -10.02
CA ILE A 104 10.15 -11.56 -10.41
C ILE A 104 8.90 -10.71 -10.49
N SER A 105 8.36 -10.49 -11.69
CA SER A 105 7.14 -9.71 -11.86
C SER A 105 5.90 -10.60 -11.69
N VAL A 106 4.94 -10.13 -10.90
CA VAL A 106 3.65 -10.78 -10.65
C VAL A 106 2.55 -9.88 -11.18
N ASN A 107 1.91 -10.29 -12.28
CA ASN A 107 0.80 -9.58 -12.90
C ASN A 107 -0.32 -10.55 -13.31
N SER A 108 -1.52 -10.02 -13.52
CA SER A 108 -2.72 -10.83 -13.78
C SER A 108 -2.78 -11.47 -15.17
N LYS A 109 -2.04 -10.96 -16.16
CA LYS A 109 -2.02 -11.50 -17.54
C LYS A 109 -1.16 -12.75 -17.67
N ASP A 110 -0.07 -12.80 -16.91
CA ASP A 110 0.95 -13.82 -17.05
C ASP A 110 0.59 -15.10 -16.27
N THR A 111 -0.14 -14.98 -15.17
CA THR A 111 -0.66 -16.11 -14.39
C THR A 111 -1.72 -16.92 -15.17
N ALA A 112 -2.54 -16.27 -16.00
CA ALA A 112 -3.52 -16.94 -16.87
C ALA A 112 -2.85 -17.72 -18.03
N THR A 113 -1.58 -17.42 -18.32
CA THR A 113 -0.80 -18.03 -19.41
C THR A 113 0.31 -18.97 -18.88
N GLY A 114 0.38 -19.18 -17.56
CA GLY A 114 1.26 -20.15 -16.91
C GLY A 114 2.72 -19.71 -16.72
N GLY A 115 3.05 -18.43 -16.86
CA GLY A 115 4.43 -17.94 -16.71
C GLY A 115 4.57 -16.93 -15.59
N ILE A 116 5.28 -17.26 -14.51
CA ILE A 116 5.93 -16.23 -13.69
C ILE A 116 7.20 -15.83 -14.44
N PHE A 117 7.30 -14.59 -14.89
CA PHE A 117 8.46 -14.13 -15.66
C PHE A 117 9.56 -13.63 -14.73
N PHE A 118 10.74 -14.23 -14.87
CA PHE A 118 11.97 -13.81 -14.23
C PHE A 118 12.68 -12.82 -15.16
N LYS A 119 12.80 -11.57 -14.75
CA LYS A 119 13.61 -10.59 -15.48
C LYS A 119 14.99 -10.54 -14.83
N LYS A 120 16.01 -11.02 -15.55
CA LYS A 120 17.42 -10.80 -15.20
C LYS A 120 17.86 -9.43 -15.74
N ASN A 121 18.60 -8.70 -14.91
CA ASN A 121 19.33 -7.51 -15.35
C ASN A 121 20.49 -7.88 -16.26
#